data_AF-A0A1E4XPL8-F1
#
_entry.id   AF-A0A1E4XPL8-F1
#
_cell.length_a   1.000
_cell.length_b   1.000
_cell.length_c   1.000
_cell.angle_alpha   90.00
_cell.angle_beta   90.00
_cell.angle_gamma   90.00
#
_symmetry.space_group_name_H-M   'P 1'
#
loop_
_entity.id
_entity.type
_entity.pdbx_description
1 polymer ?
#
loop_
_entity_poly.entity_id
_entity_poly.type
_entity_poly.pdbx_seq_one_letter_code
_entity_poly.pdbx_strand_id
1 'polypeptide(L)'
;MNVPYLTSLAVLVMPLSVMAIDPGPSSPQQAVTESWLTLQASGRAASTTPQKATAAEREQAAQRLLESYKHPIPEYFEQKVGGQTQGSN
;
A
#
# COMPACT_ATOMS: atom_id res chain seq x y z
N MET A 1 -25.21 29.61 -44.80
CA MET A 1 -24.92 28.72 -43.66
C MET A 1 -24.59 29.61 -42.47
N ASN A 2 -25.46 29.65 -41.46
CA ASN A 2 -25.38 30.69 -40.42
C ASN A 2 -24.16 30.45 -39.53
N VAL A 3 -23.21 31.38 -39.57
CA VAL A 3 -21.99 31.44 -38.76
C VAL A 3 -22.18 31.03 -37.28
N PRO A 4 -23.26 31.40 -36.56
CA PRO A 4 -23.46 30.96 -35.18
C PRO A 4 -23.60 29.44 -34.98
N TYR A 5 -24.12 28.71 -35.97
CA TYR A 5 -24.21 27.25 -35.87
C TYR A 5 -22.85 26.58 -36.01
N LEU A 6 -21.97 27.14 -36.86
CA LEU A 6 -20.61 26.64 -37.02
C LEU A 6 -19.78 26.86 -35.76
N THR A 7 -19.92 28.01 -35.11
CA THR A 7 -19.24 28.29 -33.83
C THR A 7 -19.76 27.40 -32.71
N SER A 8 -21.07 27.14 -32.65
CA SER A 8 -21.65 26.23 -31.66
C SER A 8 -21.16 24.79 -31.86
N LEU A 9 -21.07 24.33 -33.11
CA LEU A 9 -20.57 22.99 -33.41
C LEU A 9 -19.08 22.85 -33.07
N ALA A 10 -18.28 23.88 -33.32
CA ALA A 10 -16.85 23.88 -32.97
C ALA A 10 -16.62 23.80 -31.46
N VAL A 11 -17.42 24.52 -30.65
CA VAL A 11 -17.33 24.47 -29.19
C VAL A 11 -17.80 23.10 -28.64
N LEU A 12 -18.81 22.48 -29.26
CA LEU A 12 -19.31 21.17 -28.85
C LEU A 12 -18.27 20.05 -29.04
N VAL A 13 -17.36 20.19 -30.01
CA VAL A 13 -16.37 19.15 -30.37
C VAL A 13 -15.06 19.28 -29.57
N MET A 14 -14.78 20.42 -28.93
CA MET A 14 -13.59 20.61 -28.09
C MET A 14 -13.30 19.49 -27.07
N PRO A 15 -14.27 19.01 -26.25
CA PRO A 15 -13.99 18.03 -25.20
C PRO A 15 -13.64 16.64 -25.74
N LEU A 16 -13.85 16.36 -27.03
CA LEU A 16 -13.49 15.07 -27.65
C LEU A 16 -11.97 14.87 -27.79
N SER A 17 -11.17 15.91 -27.57
CA SER A 17 -9.70 15.82 -27.55
C SER A 17 -9.11 15.38 -26.21
N VAL A 18 -9.94 15.23 -25.16
CA VAL A 18 -9.52 14.64 -23.89
C VAL A 18 -9.49 13.12 -24.05
N MET A 19 -8.39 12.62 -24.61
CA MET A 19 -8.05 11.20 -24.50
C MET A 19 -7.58 10.93 -23.08
N ALA A 20 -8.04 9.83 -22.48
CA ALA A 20 -7.46 9.32 -21.25
C ALA A 20 -5.95 9.07 -21.47
N ILE A 21 -5.14 9.35 -20.45
CA ILE A 21 -3.72 8.97 -20.43
C ILE A 21 -3.63 7.48 -20.80
N ASP A 22 -2.74 7.13 -21.73
CA ASP A 22 -2.54 5.74 -22.14
C ASP A 22 -2.35 4.86 -20.90
N PRO A 23 -3.02 3.68 -20.83
CA PRO A 23 -2.84 2.77 -19.71
C PRO A 23 -1.39 2.29 -19.69
N GLY A 24 -0.60 2.89 -18.81
CA GLY A 24 0.82 2.62 -18.67
C GLY A 24 1.37 3.30 -17.41
N PRO A 25 2.44 2.76 -16.83
CA PRO A 25 3.01 3.33 -15.63
C PRO A 25 3.43 4.76 -15.92
N SER A 26 2.98 5.71 -15.09
CA SER A 26 3.21 7.14 -15.34
C SER A 26 4.71 7.53 -15.29
N SER A 27 5.57 6.60 -14.86
CA SER A 27 7.03 6.62 -14.96
C SER A 27 7.62 5.21 -14.75
N PRO A 28 8.88 4.95 -15.15
CA PRO A 28 9.56 3.67 -14.86
C PRO A 28 9.61 3.33 -13.36
N GLN A 29 9.68 4.34 -12.48
CA GLN A 29 9.67 4.16 -11.03
C GLN A 29 8.29 3.74 -10.52
N GLN A 30 7.22 4.28 -11.10
CA GLN A 30 5.85 3.90 -10.76
C GLN A 30 5.47 2.50 -11.25
N ALA A 31 6.09 2.00 -12.33
CA ALA A 31 5.85 0.65 -12.84
C ALA A 31 6.08 -0.43 -11.79
N VAL A 32 7.14 -0.28 -10.98
CA VAL A 32 7.45 -1.23 -9.90
C VAL A 32 6.39 -1.13 -8.81
N THR A 33 6.01 0.08 -8.41
CA THR A 33 4.96 0.31 -7.40
C THR A 33 3.61 -0.27 -7.84
N GLU A 34 3.19 -0.02 -9.08
CA GLU A 34 1.94 -0.55 -9.64
C GLU A 34 1.96 -2.08 -9.72
N SER A 35 3.10 -2.67 -10.07
CA SER A 35 3.29 -4.13 -10.06
C SER A 35 3.11 -4.70 -8.65
N TRP A 36 3.72 -4.10 -7.64
CA TRP A 36 3.55 -4.53 -6.24
C TRP A 36 2.13 -4.37 -5.73
N LEU A 37 1.47 -3.25 -6.03
CA LEU A 37 0.08 -3.01 -5.67
C LEU A 37 -0.85 -4.04 -6.32
N THR A 38 -0.64 -4.31 -7.62
CA THR A 38 -1.41 -5.32 -8.35
C THR A 38 -1.18 -6.71 -7.79
N LEU A 39 0.08 -7.06 -7.47
CA LEU A 39 0.43 -8.35 -6.86
C LEU A 39 -0.25 -8.52 -5.49
N GLN A 40 -0.16 -7.50 -4.64
CA GLN A 40 -0.77 -7.50 -3.31
C GLN A 40 -2.29 -7.62 -3.37
N ALA A 41 -2.94 -6.80 -4.20
CA ALA A 41 -4.40 -6.80 -4.36
C ALA A 41 -4.91 -8.11 -4.97
N SER A 42 -4.16 -8.70 -5.91
CA SER A 42 -4.54 -9.97 -6.54
C SER A 42 -4.42 -11.18 -5.61
N GLY A 43 -3.66 -11.07 -4.53
CA GLY A 43 -3.39 -12.18 -3.62
C GLY A 43 -2.62 -13.34 -4.24
N ARG A 44 -2.07 -13.20 -5.46
CA ARG A 44 -1.36 -14.28 -6.17
C ARG A 44 -0.14 -14.81 -5.43
N ALA A 45 0.50 -13.97 -4.63
CA ALA A 45 1.63 -14.34 -3.78
C ALA A 45 1.23 -14.60 -2.31
N ALA A 46 -0.07 -14.80 -2.02
CA ALA A 46 -0.52 -15.17 -0.68
C ALA A 46 0.06 -16.55 -0.28
N SER A 47 0.41 -16.69 1.00
CA SER A 47 0.91 -17.96 1.54
C SER A 47 -0.13 -19.07 1.36
N THR A 48 0.32 -20.26 0.97
CA THR A 48 -0.51 -21.46 0.92
C THR A 48 -0.85 -22.01 2.31
N THR A 49 -0.15 -21.56 3.35
CA THR A 49 -0.39 -21.94 4.74
C THR A 49 -1.15 -20.81 5.45
N PRO A 50 -2.49 -20.90 5.56
CA PRO A 50 -3.28 -19.88 6.24
C PRO A 50 -2.96 -19.90 7.74
N GLN A 51 -2.41 -18.82 8.25
CA GLN A 51 -2.24 -18.61 9.69
C GLN A 51 -3.58 -18.20 10.31
N LYS A 52 -4.39 -19.19 10.68
CA LYS A 52 -5.70 -18.96 11.28
C LYS A 52 -5.56 -18.82 12.79
N ALA A 53 -5.77 -17.61 13.30
CA ALA A 53 -6.00 -17.38 14.72
C ALA A 53 -7.50 -17.58 15.03
N THR A 54 -7.79 -18.27 16.13
CA THR A 54 -9.13 -18.33 16.71
C THR A 54 -9.60 -16.94 17.15
N ALA A 55 -10.91 -16.76 17.37
CA ALA A 55 -11.44 -15.48 17.85
C ALA A 55 -10.80 -15.08 19.21
N ALA A 56 -10.59 -16.04 20.10
CA ALA A 56 -9.95 -15.82 21.40
C ALA A 56 -8.48 -15.38 21.26
N GLU A 57 -7.71 -16.04 20.39
CA GLU A 57 -6.31 -15.65 20.15
C GLU A 57 -6.19 -14.26 19.50
N ARG A 58 -7.13 -13.91 18.61
CA ARG A 58 -7.20 -12.56 18.02
C ARG A 58 -7.48 -11.50 19.09
N GLU A 59 -8.42 -11.75 19.98
CA GLU A 59 -8.75 -10.86 21.09
C GLU A 59 -7.56 -10.70 22.03
N GLN A 60 -6.89 -11.80 22.38
CA GLN A 60 -5.70 -11.76 23.22
C GLN A 60 -4.54 -10.99 22.57
N ALA A 61 -4.36 -11.12 21.26
CA ALA A 61 -3.36 -10.35 20.52
C ALA A 61 -3.71 -8.85 20.50
N ALA A 62 -4.98 -8.50 20.32
CA ALA A 62 -5.46 -7.12 20.39
C ALA A 62 -5.25 -6.53 21.80
N GLN A 63 -5.57 -7.29 22.85
CA GLN A 63 -5.31 -6.88 24.23
C GLN A 63 -3.82 -6.64 24.45
N ARG A 64 -2.94 -7.55 24.01
CA ARG A 64 -1.47 -7.38 24.13
C ARG A 64 -1.00 -6.10 23.43
N LEU A 65 -1.54 -5.80 22.26
CA LEU A 65 -1.24 -4.56 21.54
C LEU A 65 -1.66 -3.33 22.36
N LEU A 66 -2.86 -3.34 22.93
CA LEU A 66 -3.32 -2.25 23.80
C LEU A 66 -2.46 -2.10 25.06
N GLU A 67 -2.08 -3.20 25.71
CA GLU A 67 -1.16 -3.17 26.85
C GLU A 67 0.23 -2.65 26.47
N SER A 68 0.71 -2.91 25.25
CA SER A 68 2.03 -2.44 24.81
C SER A 68 2.16 -0.92 24.83
N TYR A 69 1.06 -0.18 24.60
CA TYR A 69 1.05 1.28 24.67
C TYR A 69 1.06 1.84 26.10
N LYS A 70 0.81 1.01 27.12
CA LYS A 70 0.89 1.41 28.53
C LYS A 70 2.31 1.43 29.06
N HIS A 71 3.23 0.77 28.36
CA HIS A 71 4.63 0.72 28.75
C HIS A 71 5.41 1.82 28.02
N PRO A 72 6.06 2.75 28.74
CA PRO A 72 6.90 3.75 28.11
C PRO A 72 8.07 3.09 27.38
N ILE A 73 8.44 3.64 26.23
CA ILE A 73 9.66 3.22 25.54
C ILE A 73 10.85 3.64 26.42
N PRO A 74 11.75 2.71 26.80
CA PRO A 74 12.93 3.06 27.58
C PRO A 74 13.85 3.99 26.77
N GLU A 75 14.30 5.08 27.38
CA GLU A 75 15.30 5.99 26.78
C GLU A 75 16.65 5.27 26.55
N TYR A 76 16.96 4.29 27.41
CA TYR A 76 18.15 3.47 27.31
C TYR A 76 17.79 2.01 27.48
N PHE A 77 18.20 1.18 26.52
CA PHE A 77 18.22 -0.26 26.70
C PHE A 77 19.52 -0.64 27.40
N GLU A 78 19.44 -1.34 28.52
CA GLU A 78 20.64 -1.86 29.17
C GLU A 78 21.39 -2.80 28.21
N GLN A 79 22.64 -2.48 27.88
CA GLN A 79 23.46 -3.21 26.91
C GLN A 79 23.71 -4.68 27.29
N LYS A 80 23.50 -5.01 28.57
CA LYS A 80 23.60 -6.34 29.18
C LYS A 80 22.34 -7.21 29.02
N VAL A 81 21.24 -6.64 28.49
CA VAL A 81 19.96 -7.34 28.26
C VAL A 81 19.80 -7.80 26.79
N GLY A 82 20.69 -7.35 25.91
CA GLY A 82 20.81 -7.90 24.55
C GLY A 82 21.38 -9.32 24.57
N GLY A 83 20.86 -10.20 23.73
CA GLY A 83 21.31 -11.60 23.65
C GLY A 83 22.82 -11.70 23.45
N GLN A 84 23.47 -12.57 24.22
CA GLN A 84 24.91 -12.85 24.07
C GLN A 84 25.13 -13.55 22.72
N THR A 85 25.71 -12.85 21.74
CA THR A 85 26.21 -13.48 20.53
C THR A 85 27.58 -14.07 20.85
N GLN A 86 27.65 -15.40 21.02
CA GLN A 86 28.90 -16.10 21.19
C GLN A 86 29.64 -16.13 19.85
N GLY A 87 30.51 -15.14 19.62
CA GLY A 87 31.46 -15.16 18.51
C GLY A 87 32.58 -16.15 18.81
N SER A 88 32.60 -17.28 18.09
CA SER A 88 33.81 -18.11 17.99
C SER A 88 34.71 -17.49 16.94
N ASN A 89 35.92 -17.07 17.34
CA ASN A 89 37.06 -17.01 16.42
C ASN A 89 37.66 -18.41 16.28
#